data_AF-A0A3Q1FW53-F1
#
_entry.id   AF-A0A3Q1FW53-F1
#
_cell.length_a   1.000
_cell.length_b   1.000
_cell.length_c   1.000
_cell.angle_alpha   90.00
_cell.angle_beta   90.00
_cell.angle_gamma   90.00
#
_symmetry.space_group_name_H-M   'P 1'
#
loop_
_entity.id
_entity.type
_entity.pdbx_description
1 polymer ?
#
loop_
_entity_poly.entity_id
_entity_poly.type
_entity_poly.pdbx_seq_one_letter_code
_entity_poly.pdbx_strand_id
1 'polypeptide(L)'
;MSQRDVINFSALDRELQMAVESERRYNRENEAKLKAVSQRVCYSQFRDLVLTCHLKPLNHQDRDGAPRKPWNPVAPGNTSHHVTPSNTPHSVALGNEEDLGPQTV
;
A
#
# COMPACT_ATOMS: atom_id res chain seq x y z
N MET A 1 -36.11 -35.65 -32.28
CA MET A 1 -35.56 -34.39 -31.77
C MET A 1 -34.44 -33.97 -32.71
N SER A 2 -34.43 -32.70 -33.15
CA SER A 2 -33.44 -32.22 -34.12
C SER A 2 -32.09 -32.13 -33.42
N GLN A 3 -30.98 -32.36 -34.13
CA GLN A 3 -29.62 -32.28 -33.59
C GLN A 3 -29.30 -30.88 -32.99
N ARG A 4 -30.13 -29.87 -33.29
CA ARG A 4 -30.10 -28.51 -32.73
C ARG A 4 -30.67 -28.40 -31.31
N ASP A 5 -31.34 -29.42 -30.81
CA ASP A 5 -31.97 -29.43 -29.47
C ASP A 5 -31.05 -30.04 -28.38
N VAL A 6 -29.85 -30.49 -28.76
CA VAL A 6 -28.87 -31.06 -27.83
C VAL A 6 -28.03 -29.95 -27.22
N ILE A 7 -28.31 -29.61 -25.96
CA ILE A 7 -27.57 -28.60 -25.20
C ILE A 7 -26.13 -29.09 -24.99
N ASN A 8 -25.16 -28.25 -25.37
CA ASN A 8 -23.75 -28.50 -25.08
C ASN A 8 -23.38 -27.94 -23.69
N PHE A 9 -23.47 -28.78 -22.66
CA PHE A 9 -23.13 -28.41 -21.29
C PHE A 9 -21.67 -27.94 -21.13
N SER A 10 -20.73 -28.52 -21.87
CA SER A 10 -19.31 -28.14 -21.76
C SER A 10 -19.05 -26.70 -22.23
N ALA A 11 -19.77 -26.25 -23.27
CA ALA A 11 -19.69 -24.88 -23.74
C ALA A 11 -20.34 -23.90 -22.74
N LEU A 12 -21.48 -24.30 -22.18
CA LEU A 12 -22.22 -23.52 -21.18
C LEU A 12 -21.41 -23.34 -19.89
N ASP A 13 -20.77 -24.40 -19.39
CA ASP A 13 -19.94 -24.34 -18.19
C ASP A 13 -18.75 -23.41 -18.39
N ARG A 14 -18.12 -23.46 -19.57
CA ARG A 14 -17.02 -22.54 -19.91
C ARG A 14 -17.49 -21.09 -19.95
N GLU A 15 -18.65 -20.82 -20.55
CA GLU A 15 -19.23 -19.48 -20.58
C GLU A 15 -19.52 -18.97 -19.16
N LEU A 16 -20.13 -19.80 -18.32
CA LEU A 16 -20.40 -19.49 -16.92
C LEU A 16 -19.11 -19.15 -16.17
N GLN A 17 -18.06 -19.95 -16.37
CA GLN A 17 -16.80 -19.74 -15.67
C GLN A 17 -16.12 -18.43 -16.09
N MET A 18 -16.14 -18.11 -17.39
CA MET A 18 -15.66 -16.82 -17.89
C MET A 18 -16.47 -15.64 -17.34
N ALA A 19 -17.80 -15.77 -17.27
CA ALA A 19 -18.67 -14.74 -16.71
C ALA A 19 -18.36 -14.48 -15.23
N VAL A 20 -18.24 -15.54 -14.42
CA VAL A 20 -17.89 -15.44 -13.00
C VAL A 20 -16.51 -14.81 -12.80
N GLU A 21 -15.51 -15.20 -13.60
CA GLU A 21 -14.17 -14.62 -13.52
C GLU A 21 -14.16 -13.13 -13.89
N SER A 22 -14.96 -12.75 -14.90
CA SER A 22 -15.12 -11.35 -15.29
C SER A 22 -15.74 -10.50 -14.18
N GLU A 23 -16.76 -11.01 -13.49
CA GLU A 23 -17.40 -10.33 -12.38
C GLU A 23 -16.46 -10.18 -11.19
N ARG A 24 -15.72 -11.24 -10.85
CA ARG A 24 -14.68 -11.18 -9.80
C ARG A 24 -13.60 -10.16 -10.11
N ARG A 25 -13.21 -10.01 -11.38
CA ARG A 25 -12.27 -8.98 -11.81
C ARG A 25 -12.89 -7.58 -11.65
N TYR A 26 -14.12 -7.39 -12.14
CA TYR A 26 -14.85 -6.13 -12.03
C TYR A 26 -14.99 -5.66 -10.59
N ASN A 27 -15.33 -6.57 -9.68
CA ASN A 27 -15.47 -6.27 -8.26
C ASN A 27 -14.13 -5.82 -7.63
N ARG A 28 -13.02 -6.52 -7.93
CA ARG A 28 -11.68 -6.12 -7.44
C ARG A 28 -11.25 -4.75 -7.96
N GLU A 29 -11.49 -4.47 -9.24
CA GLU A 29 -11.17 -3.16 -9.82
C GLU A 29 -12.00 -2.05 -9.17
N ASN A 30 -13.30 -2.28 -8.94
CA ASN A 30 -14.17 -1.30 -8.30
C ASN A 30 -13.83 -1.06 -6.83
N GLU A 31 -13.50 -2.11 -6.08
CA GLU A 31 -13.00 -1.98 -4.71
C GLU A 31 -11.74 -1.11 -4.68
N ALA A 32 -10.79 -1.34 -5.59
CA ALA A 32 -9.59 -0.53 -5.70
C ALA A 32 -9.90 0.94 -6.05
N LYS A 33 -10.86 1.19 -6.96
CA LYS A 33 -11.33 2.55 -7.28
C LYS A 33 -11.90 3.24 -6.05
N LEU A 34 -12.80 2.59 -5.31
CA LEU A 34 -13.41 3.13 -4.09
C LEU A 34 -12.36 3.42 -3.01
N LYS A 35 -11.39 2.51 -2.83
CA LYS A 35 -10.27 2.69 -1.91
C LYS A 35 -9.42 3.91 -2.27
N ALA A 36 -9.04 4.03 -3.54
CA ALA A 36 -8.21 5.15 -4.02
C ALA A 36 -8.93 6.50 -3.86
N VAL A 37 -10.22 6.56 -4.17
CA VAL A 37 -11.06 7.76 -3.95
C VAL A 37 -11.14 8.11 -2.46
N SER A 38 -11.36 7.11 -1.60
CA SER A 38 -11.42 7.29 -0.15
C SER A 38 -10.10 7.82 0.42
N GLN A 39 -8.97 7.38 -0.16
CA GLN A 39 -7.62 7.83 0.20
C GLN A 39 -7.23 9.18 -0.41
N ARG A 40 -8.07 9.77 -1.28
CA ARG A 40 -7.84 11.06 -1.97
C ARG A 40 -6.49 11.12 -2.69
N VAL A 41 -6.08 10.02 -3.31
CA VAL A 41 -4.81 9.94 -4.05
C VAL A 41 -4.86 10.76 -5.35
N CYS A 42 -3.69 11.14 -5.87
CA CYS A 42 -3.61 11.78 -7.18
C CYS A 42 -3.90 10.77 -8.31
N TYR A 43 -4.19 11.26 -9.52
CA TYR A 43 -4.62 10.39 -10.63
C TYR A 43 -3.58 9.32 -11.03
N SER A 44 -2.28 9.63 -10.98
CA SER A 44 -1.24 8.64 -11.28
C SER A 44 -1.28 7.48 -10.29
N GLN A 45 -1.35 7.79 -8.99
CA GLN A 45 -1.48 6.79 -7.92
C GLN A 45 -2.80 6.01 -8.03
N PHE A 46 -3.91 6.69 -8.36
CA PHE A 46 -5.18 6.03 -8.62
C PHE A 46 -5.05 4.98 -9.72
N ARG A 47 -4.44 5.35 -10.84
CA ARG A 47 -4.22 4.44 -11.97
C ARG A 47 -3.40 3.23 -11.56
N ASP A 48 -2.31 3.46 -10.83
CA ASP A 48 -1.43 2.38 -10.37
C ASP A 48 -2.16 1.44 -9.41
N LEU A 49 -2.93 1.96 -8.45
CA LEU A 49 -3.72 1.15 -7.53
C LEU A 49 -4.76 0.29 -8.25
N VAL A 50 -5.47 0.84 -9.25
CA VAL A 50 -6.49 0.10 -9.99
C VAL A 50 -5.86 -0.96 -10.89
N LEU A 51 -4.77 -0.64 -11.60
CA LEU A 51 -4.07 -1.61 -12.45
C LEU A 51 -3.48 -2.77 -11.64
N THR A 52 -2.97 -2.49 -10.44
CA THR A 52 -2.31 -3.48 -9.58
C THR A 52 -3.26 -4.20 -8.62
N CYS A 53 -4.59 -3.96 -8.70
CA CYS A 53 -5.57 -4.56 -7.79
C CYS A 53 -5.63 -6.10 -7.80
N HIS A 54 -5.11 -6.72 -8.85
CA HIS A 54 -5.07 -8.17 -9.01
C HIS A 54 -3.89 -8.82 -8.26
N LEU A 55 -2.94 -8.03 -7.75
CA LEU A 55 -1.78 -8.53 -7.02
C LEU A 55 -2.19 -8.99 -5.62
N LYS A 56 -1.66 -10.14 -5.20
CA LYS A 56 -1.84 -10.65 -3.84
C LYS A 56 -0.97 -9.86 -2.87
N PRO A 57 -1.45 -9.51 -1.67
CA PRO A 57 -0.61 -8.94 -0.62
C PRO A 57 0.59 -9.85 -0.33
N LEU A 58 1.76 -9.24 -0.11
CA LEU A 58 2.95 -9.97 0.31
C LEU A 58 2.71 -10.59 1.70
N ASN A 59 3.03 -11.87 1.85
CA ASN A 59 2.99 -12.54 3.13
C ASN A 59 4.26 -12.25 3.93
N HIS A 60 4.25 -12.48 5.24
CA HIS A 60 5.43 -12.29 6.09
C HIS A 60 6.64 -13.10 5.61
N GLN A 61 6.39 -14.34 5.19
CA GLN A 61 7.41 -15.23 4.61
C GLN A 61 7.98 -14.70 3.29
N ASP A 62 7.23 -13.90 2.53
CA ASP A 62 7.72 -13.28 1.30
C ASP A 62 8.64 -12.08 1.60
N ARG A 63 8.53 -11.49 2.79
CA ARG A 63 9.37 -10.36 3.24
C ARG A 63 10.70 -10.84 3.84
N ASP A 64 10.66 -11.96 4.56
CA ASP A 64 11.82 -12.53 5.26
C ASP A 64 12.50 -13.66 4.49
N GLY A 65 11.89 -14.12 3.39
CA GLY A 65 12.28 -15.28 2.61
C GLY A 65 13.49 -15.04 1.72
N ALA A 66 14.66 -14.96 2.32
CA ALA A 66 16.01 -15.27 1.81
C ALA A 66 17.02 -14.30 2.43
N PRO A 67 18.27 -14.75 2.73
CA PRO A 67 19.36 -13.81 3.00
C PRO A 67 19.41 -12.84 1.82
N ARG A 68 19.27 -11.53 2.09
CA ARG A 68 19.34 -10.49 1.06
C ARG A 68 20.71 -10.58 0.39
N LYS A 69 20.79 -11.31 -0.73
CA LYS A 69 21.98 -11.31 -1.56
C LYS A 69 22.16 -9.88 -2.04
N PRO A 70 23.38 -9.31 -1.91
CA PRO A 70 23.66 -8.02 -2.52
C PRO A 70 23.28 -8.10 -4.00
N TRP A 71 22.36 -7.23 -4.42
CA TRP A 71 22.02 -7.09 -5.85
C TRP A 71 23.26 -6.76 -6.67
N ASN A 72 24.27 -6.19 -6.02
CA ASN A 72 25.59 -5.94 -6.58
C ASN A 72 26.67 -6.70 -5.78
N PRO A 73 27.35 -7.71 -6.36
CA PRO A 73 28.39 -8.49 -5.68
C PRO A 73 29.67 -7.70 -5.40
N VAL A 74 29.87 -6.54 -6.04
CA VAL A 74 31.05 -5.69 -5.80
C VAL A 74 30.79 -4.54 -4.82
N ALA A 75 29.56 -4.41 -4.31
CA ALA A 75 29.25 -3.38 -3.32
C ALA A 75 29.81 -3.81 -1.94
N PRO A 76 30.64 -2.98 -1.27
CA PRO A 76 31.04 -3.26 0.11
C PRO A 76 29.79 -3.31 0.99
N GLY A 77 29.65 -4.37 1.77
CA GLY A 77 28.51 -4.58 2.65
C GLY A 77 28.39 -3.43 3.64
N ASN A 78 27.19 -2.86 3.81
CA ASN A 78 26.93 -1.87 4.83
C ASN A 78 26.96 -2.56 6.21
N THR A 79 28.09 -2.46 6.91
CA THR A 79 28.13 -2.70 8.35
C THR A 79 27.20 -1.67 8.99
N SER A 80 26.03 -2.12 9.44
CA SER A 80 25.04 -1.29 10.09
C SER A 80 25.63 -0.74 11.39
N HIS A 81 26.12 0.51 11.36
CA HIS A 81 26.45 1.26 12.56
C HIS A 81 25.13 1.63 13.22
N HIS A 82 24.71 0.84 14.20
CA HIS A 82 23.60 1.18 15.09
C HIS A 82 24.01 2.41 15.92
N VAL A 83 23.76 3.60 15.39
CA VAL A 83 23.78 4.83 16.17
C VAL A 83 22.44 4.90 16.88
N THR A 84 22.43 4.56 18.17
CA THR A 84 21.34 4.87 19.08
C THR A 84 21.12 6.38 19.08
N PRO A 85 19.94 6.91 18.74
CA PRO A 85 19.67 8.33 18.93
C PRO A 85 19.57 8.60 20.44
N SER A 86 20.51 9.39 20.96
CA SER A 86 20.42 9.91 22.32
C SER A 86 19.26 10.91 22.38
N ASN A 87 18.13 10.50 22.94
CA ASN A 87 17.06 11.42 23.32
C ASN A 87 17.58 12.33 24.43
N THR A 88 17.93 13.57 24.09
CA THR A 88 18.14 14.64 25.08
C THR A 88 16.78 15.33 25.29
N PRO A 89 16.20 15.34 26.50
CA PRO A 89 14.98 16.08 26.77
C PRO A 89 15.27 17.58 26.80
N HIS A 90 14.53 18.37 26.00
CA HIS A 90 14.49 19.82 26.12
C HIS A 90 13.89 20.20 27.48
N SER A 91 14.71 20.80 28.35
CA SER A 91 14.25 21.45 29.57
C SER A 91 13.66 22.81 29.23
N VAL A 92 12.35 22.97 29.41
CA VAL A 92 11.65 24.27 29.37
C VAL A 92 12.06 25.07 30.61
N ALA A 93 12.81 26.16 30.38
CA ALA A 93 13.17 27.11 31.43
C ALA A 93 12.08 28.19 31.55
N LEU A 94 11.44 28.19 32.71
CA LEU A 94 10.55 29.24 33.22
C LEU A 94 11.40 30.45 33.60
N GLY A 95 11.03 31.66 33.14
CA GLY A 95 11.70 32.91 33.52
C GLY A 95 10.85 34.11 33.16
N ASN A 96 9.99 34.52 34.09
CA ASN A 96 9.28 35.79 34.07
C ASN A 96 9.91 36.74 35.11
N GLU A 97 9.70 38.03 34.88
CA GLU A 97 10.08 39.23 35.67
C GLU A 97 11.41 39.89 35.30
N GLU A 98 11.31 41.14 34.82
CA GLU A 98 11.91 42.40 35.35
C GLU A 98 11.20 43.55 34.56
N ASP A 99 10.15 44.19 35.08
CA ASP A 99 10.14 45.46 35.86
C ASP A 99 11.09 46.56 35.38
N LEU A 100 10.53 47.75 35.09
CA LEU A 100 11.14 49.09 35.15
C LEU A 100 10.05 50.14 34.81
N GLY A 101 9.56 50.86 35.83
CA GLY A 101 8.55 51.97 35.76
C GLY A 101 9.07 53.29 35.15
N PRO A 102 8.58 54.51 35.52
CA PRO A 102 7.55 54.88 36.51
C PRO A 102 6.42 55.81 35.99
N GLN A 103 5.51 56.16 36.91
CA GLN A 103 4.27 56.95 36.77
C GLN A 103 4.48 58.45 36.49
N THR A 104 3.47 59.14 35.95
CA THR A 104 3.22 60.58 36.22
C THR A 104 1.72 60.92 36.12
N VAL A 105 1.23 61.45 37.25
CA VAL A 105 0.03 62.28 37.61
C VAL A 105 -1.21 62.28 36.71
#